data_AF-A0A3B0BXQ3-F1
#
_entry.id   AF-A0A3B0BXQ3-F1
#
_cell.length_a   1.000
_cell.length_b   1.000
_cell.length_c   1.000
_cell.angle_alpha   90.00
_cell.angle_beta   90.00
_cell.angle_gamma   90.00
#
_symmetry.space_group_name_H-M   'P 1'
#
loop_
_entity.id
_entity.type
_entity.pdbx_description
1 polymer ?
#
loop_
_entity_poly.entity_id
_entity_poly.type
_entity_poly.pdbx_seq_one_letter_code
_entity_poly.pdbx_strand_id
1 'polypeptide(L)'
;MGVLSFLGVSSLEWFALLMLSFTMFRMEIRGSRGQIAFTSFLLSLLSYILIVRLDLVTFATFLQPPIVFLFLWLMFRIPAFYAGVITTNGYLIYILLTAIIYGIAHLLGLQIVADTPASFAAQTLTACIALSIARFLHTFRLGYTFVPYRARANERLTKPNLRLLLVTIAGYAVITSFNFLYFLGDYKQAVLIPVIVSLALLQYGLFKKESADSVL
;
A
#
# COMPACT_ATOMS: atom_id res chain seq x y z
N MET A 1 -18.15 -17.24 -7.96
CA MET A 1 -17.77 -16.12 -8.85
C MET A 1 -16.86 -16.64 -9.96
N GLY A 2 -16.89 -16.04 -11.15
CA GLY A 2 -15.99 -16.42 -12.24
C GLY A 2 -14.57 -15.90 -11.96
N VAL A 3 -13.55 -16.68 -12.30
CA VAL A 3 -12.13 -16.32 -12.11
C VAL A 3 -11.79 -14.94 -12.69
N LEU A 4 -12.44 -14.57 -13.78
CA LEU A 4 -12.29 -13.28 -14.47
C LEU A 4 -12.74 -12.07 -13.62
N SER A 5 -13.83 -12.17 -12.85
CA SER A 5 -14.32 -11.02 -12.06
C SER A 5 -13.41 -10.73 -10.86
N PHE A 6 -12.91 -11.77 -10.20
CA PHE A 6 -11.92 -11.64 -9.13
C PHE A 6 -10.63 -10.99 -9.67
N LEU A 7 -10.09 -11.53 -10.77
CA LEU A 7 -8.86 -11.00 -11.36
C LEU A 7 -9.02 -9.53 -11.80
N GLY A 8 -10.18 -9.17 -12.35
CA GLY A 8 -10.50 -7.81 -12.75
C GLY A 8 -10.48 -6.84 -11.58
N VAL A 9 -11.28 -7.10 -10.54
CA VAL A 9 -11.37 -6.22 -9.36
C VAL A 9 -10.03 -6.14 -8.62
N SER A 10 -9.38 -7.28 -8.37
CA SER A 10 -8.08 -7.29 -7.70
C SER A 10 -7.00 -6.60 -8.52
N SER A 11 -6.99 -6.72 -9.85
CA SER A 11 -6.02 -6.01 -10.69
C SER A 11 -6.19 -4.48 -10.61
N LEU A 12 -7.43 -4.00 -10.51
CA LEU A 12 -7.73 -2.59 -10.34
C LEU A 12 -7.26 -2.08 -8.97
N GLU A 13 -7.46 -2.87 -7.93
CA GLU A 13 -7.00 -2.57 -6.57
C GLU A 13 -5.47 -2.47 -6.48
N TRP A 14 -4.76 -3.47 -7.01
CA TRP A 14 -3.30 -3.42 -7.08
C TRP A 14 -2.79 -2.26 -7.91
N PHE A 15 -3.47 -1.97 -9.03
CA PHE A 15 -3.14 -0.83 -9.87
C PHE A 15 -3.31 0.50 -9.11
N ALA A 16 -4.42 0.66 -8.38
CA ALA A 16 -4.70 1.84 -7.57
C ALA A 16 -3.67 2.02 -6.45
N LEU A 17 -3.32 0.95 -5.73
CA LEU A 17 -2.30 0.96 -4.68
C LEU A 17 -0.93 1.39 -5.23
N LEU A 18 -0.49 0.78 -6.34
CA LEU A 18 0.77 1.14 -6.99
C LEU A 18 0.76 2.58 -7.48
N MET A 19 -0.29 3.01 -8.18
CA MET A 19 -0.42 4.38 -8.68
C MET A 19 -0.40 5.43 -7.57
N LEU A 20 -1.11 5.17 -6.46
CA LEU A 20 -1.11 6.03 -5.28
C LEU A 20 0.31 6.12 -4.69
N SER A 21 0.96 4.97 -4.51
CA SER A 21 2.33 4.90 -3.98
C SER A 21 3.32 5.64 -4.88
N PHE A 22 3.25 5.42 -6.20
CA PHE A 22 4.13 6.10 -7.15
C PHE A 22 3.94 7.61 -7.15
N THR A 23 2.69 8.06 -7.08
CA THR A 23 2.36 9.48 -7.11
C THR A 23 2.81 10.18 -5.82
N MET A 24 2.63 9.54 -4.67
CA MET A 24 3.00 10.08 -3.38
C MET A 24 4.51 10.36 -3.25
N PHE A 25 5.34 9.57 -3.92
CA PHE A 25 6.79 9.75 -3.96
C PHE A 25 7.27 10.41 -5.27
N ARG A 26 6.36 11.09 -5.99
CA ARG A 26 6.62 11.80 -7.26
C ARG A 26 7.49 11.02 -8.25
N MET A 27 7.35 9.70 -8.29
CA MET A 27 8.12 8.88 -9.21
C MET A 27 7.62 9.08 -10.64
N GLU A 28 8.50 8.95 -11.63
CA GLU A 28 8.16 9.16 -13.04
C GLU A 28 7.20 8.07 -13.55
N ILE A 29 5.90 8.34 -13.48
CA ILE A 29 4.84 7.41 -13.93
C ILE A 29 4.85 7.27 -15.47
N ARG A 30 5.30 8.30 -16.20
CA ARG A 30 5.08 8.43 -17.66
C ARG A 30 5.80 7.37 -18.50
N GLY A 31 6.96 6.90 -18.06
CA GLY A 31 7.72 5.83 -18.73
C GLY A 31 7.36 4.41 -18.28
N SER A 32 6.69 4.26 -17.14
CA SER A 32 6.46 2.95 -16.49
C SER A 32 4.99 2.54 -16.42
N ARG A 33 4.06 3.21 -17.11
CA ARG A 33 2.62 2.86 -17.07
C ARG A 33 2.34 1.41 -17.46
N GLY A 34 3.01 0.92 -18.51
CA GLY A 34 2.89 -0.47 -18.95
C GLY A 34 3.45 -1.46 -17.92
N GLN A 35 4.55 -1.09 -17.25
CA GLN A 35 5.14 -1.88 -16.16
C GLN A 35 4.18 -1.95 -14.96
N ILE A 36 3.58 -0.82 -14.56
CA ILE A 36 2.60 -0.77 -13.45
C ILE A 36 1.39 -1.66 -13.75
N ALA A 37 0.83 -1.57 -14.97
CA ALA A 37 -0.31 -2.38 -15.37
C ALA A 37 0.03 -3.88 -15.43
N PHE A 38 1.23 -4.23 -15.87
CA PHE A 38 1.70 -5.61 -15.88
C PHE A 38 1.92 -6.14 -14.46
N THR A 39 2.53 -5.36 -13.58
CA THR A 39 2.71 -5.72 -12.17
C THR A 39 1.40 -5.89 -11.44
N SER A 40 0.42 -5.00 -11.65
CA SER A 40 -0.89 -5.10 -11.01
C SER A 40 -1.63 -6.36 -11.46
N PHE A 41 -1.50 -6.74 -12.74
CA PHE A 41 -2.03 -8.00 -13.23
C PHE A 41 -1.35 -9.22 -12.60
N LEU A 42 -0.01 -9.23 -12.51
CA LEU A 42 0.72 -10.32 -11.86
C LEU A 42 0.40 -10.44 -10.36
N LEU A 43 0.31 -9.31 -9.66
CA LEU A 43 -0.10 -9.27 -8.25
C LEU A 43 -1.53 -9.79 -8.06
N SER A 44 -2.44 -9.46 -8.98
CA SER A 44 -3.80 -10.01 -8.97
C SER A 44 -3.82 -11.52 -9.15
N LEU A 45 -3.05 -12.05 -10.10
CA LEU A 45 -2.91 -13.49 -10.33
C LEU A 45 -2.32 -14.20 -9.11
N LEU A 46 -1.29 -13.62 -8.50
CA LEU A 46 -0.65 -14.18 -7.33
C LEU A 46 -1.57 -14.14 -6.10
N SER A 47 -2.34 -13.06 -5.94
CA SER A 47 -3.39 -12.96 -4.93
C SER A 47 -4.45 -14.05 -5.11
N TYR A 48 -4.90 -14.28 -6.35
CA TYR A 48 -5.84 -15.36 -6.67
C TYR A 48 -5.29 -16.74 -6.30
N ILE A 49 -4.02 -17.01 -6.62
CA ILE A 49 -3.38 -18.28 -6.26
C ILE A 49 -3.34 -18.44 -4.74
N LEU A 50 -2.89 -17.42 -3.99
CA LEU A 50 -2.78 -17.50 -2.53
C LEU A 50 -4.14 -17.66 -1.83
N ILE A 51 -5.15 -16.89 -2.26
CA ILE A 51 -6.44 -16.82 -1.58
C ILE A 51 -7.38 -17.94 -2.05
N VAL A 52 -7.51 -18.14 -3.37
CA VAL A 52 -8.53 -19.05 -3.91
C VAL A 52 -8.00 -20.47 -4.10
N ARG A 53 -6.74 -20.62 -4.52
CA ARG A 53 -6.17 -21.96 -4.76
C ARG A 53 -5.53 -22.59 -3.52
N LEU A 54 -4.87 -21.78 -2.71
CA LEU A 54 -4.19 -22.25 -1.51
C LEU A 54 -5.02 -22.07 -0.23
N ASP A 55 -6.11 -21.32 -0.26
CA ASP A 55 -6.95 -20.99 0.92
C ASP A 55 -6.16 -20.38 2.08
N LEU A 56 -5.06 -19.69 1.73
CA LEU A 56 -4.09 -19.13 2.67
C LEU A 56 -4.42 -17.66 2.99
N VAL A 57 -5.69 -17.35 3.28
CA VAL A 57 -6.16 -15.96 3.48
C VAL A 57 -5.36 -15.21 4.53
N THR A 58 -5.07 -15.84 5.67
CA THR A 58 -4.28 -15.25 6.76
C THR A 58 -2.82 -15.00 6.37
N PHE A 59 -2.23 -15.92 5.60
CA PHE A 59 -0.85 -15.79 5.12
C PHE A 59 -0.72 -14.83 3.94
N ALA A 60 -1.80 -14.63 3.16
CA ALA A 60 -1.82 -13.73 2.03
C ALA A 60 -1.47 -12.30 2.47
N THR A 61 -2.03 -11.79 3.57
CA THR A 61 -1.71 -10.45 4.06
C THR A 61 -0.29 -10.32 4.62
N PHE A 62 0.31 -11.42 5.08
CA PHE A 62 1.72 -11.44 5.48
C PHE A 62 2.67 -11.45 4.27
N LEU A 63 2.34 -12.22 3.24
CA LEU A 63 3.16 -12.45 2.05
C LEU A 63 3.03 -11.33 1.00
N GLN A 64 1.87 -10.70 0.90
CA GLN A 64 1.59 -9.70 -0.13
C GLN A 64 2.52 -8.46 -0.05
N PRO A 65 2.77 -7.81 1.11
CA PRO A 65 3.66 -6.66 1.16
C PRO A 65 5.12 -6.99 0.76
N PRO A 66 5.74 -8.10 1.23
CA PRO A 66 7.04 -8.54 0.73
C PRO A 66 7.07 -8.76 -0.79
N ILE A 67 5.98 -9.25 -1.39
CA ILE A 67 5.89 -9.44 -2.84
C ILE A 67 5.86 -8.10 -3.56
N VAL A 68 5.04 -7.14 -3.11
CA VAL A 68 5.02 -5.78 -3.67
C VAL A 68 6.39 -5.13 -3.54
N PHE A 69 7.04 -5.28 -2.38
CA PHE A 69 8.41 -4.83 -2.15
C PHE A 69 9.39 -5.40 -3.18
N LEU A 70 9.33 -6.71 -3.45
CA LEU A 70 10.17 -7.37 -4.46
C LEU A 70 9.92 -6.80 -5.86
N PHE A 71 8.67 -6.51 -6.22
CA PHE A 71 8.36 -5.87 -7.51
C PHE A 71 8.95 -4.46 -7.60
N LEU A 72 8.80 -3.65 -6.56
CA LEU A 72 9.39 -2.30 -6.52
C LEU A 72 10.93 -2.34 -6.57
N TRP A 73 11.53 -3.28 -5.85
CA TRP A 73 12.99 -3.43 -5.82
C TRP A 73 13.55 -3.96 -7.14
N LEU A 74 13.04 -5.08 -7.65
CA LEU A 74 13.62 -5.78 -8.80
C LEU A 74 13.13 -5.21 -10.13
N MET A 75 11.82 -4.95 -10.25
CA MET A 75 11.21 -4.58 -11.53
C MET A 75 11.33 -3.08 -11.79
N PHE A 76 11.07 -2.25 -10.79
CA PHE A 76 11.20 -0.80 -10.89
C PHE A 76 12.61 -0.28 -10.55
N ARG A 77 13.53 -1.19 -10.16
CA ARG A 77 14.94 -0.89 -9.82
C ARG A 77 15.09 0.18 -8.73
N ILE A 78 14.14 0.24 -7.81
CA ILE A 78 14.17 1.16 -6.66
C ILE A 78 15.11 0.57 -5.60
N PRO A 79 16.01 1.34 -4.96
CA PRO A 79 16.86 0.80 -3.90
C PRO A 79 16.01 0.19 -2.78
N ALA A 80 16.45 -0.94 -2.24
CA ALA A 80 15.68 -1.75 -1.29
C ALA A 80 15.12 -0.91 -0.11
N PHE A 81 15.91 -0.01 0.45
CA PHE A 81 15.45 0.89 1.51
C PHE A 81 14.20 1.69 1.11
N TYR A 82 14.24 2.40 -0.02
CA TYR A 82 13.10 3.17 -0.50
C TYR A 82 11.93 2.30 -0.93
N ALA A 83 12.19 1.14 -1.53
CA ALA A 83 11.13 0.20 -1.88
C ALA A 83 10.32 -0.23 -0.64
N GLY A 84 10.98 -0.46 0.50
CA GLY A 84 10.33 -0.77 1.78
C GLY A 84 9.45 0.38 2.28
N VAL A 85 9.98 1.60 2.22
CA VAL A 85 9.27 2.82 2.63
C VAL A 85 8.03 3.05 1.80
N ILE A 86 8.16 2.96 0.47
CA ILE A 86 7.08 3.15 -0.49
C ILE A 86 6.00 2.09 -0.28
N THR A 87 6.40 0.82 -0.18
CA THR A 87 5.47 -0.30 0.05
C THR A 87 4.68 -0.08 1.33
N THR A 88 5.37 0.17 2.44
CA THR A 88 4.74 0.32 3.76
C THR A 88 3.79 1.52 3.79
N ASN A 89 4.17 2.65 3.17
CA ASN A 89 3.28 3.81 3.05
C ASN A 89 2.04 3.51 2.23
N GLY A 90 2.21 2.91 1.05
CA GLY A 90 1.12 2.55 0.16
C GLY A 90 0.10 1.66 0.86
N TYR A 91 0.58 0.62 1.55
CA TYR A 91 -0.28 -0.28 2.31
C TYR A 91 -0.99 0.39 3.48
N LEU A 92 -0.31 1.18 4.30
CA LEU A 92 -0.95 1.83 5.45
C LEU A 92 -2.03 2.81 5.02
N ILE A 93 -1.80 3.58 3.96
CA ILE A 93 -2.83 4.48 3.40
C ILE A 93 -3.99 3.66 2.85
N TYR A 94 -3.70 2.58 2.12
CA TYR A 94 -4.74 1.74 1.55
C TYR A 94 -5.59 1.08 2.65
N ILE A 95 -4.97 0.53 3.69
CA ILE A 95 -5.66 -0.03 4.87
C ILE A 95 -6.54 1.03 5.54
N LEU A 96 -6.04 2.26 5.68
CA LEU A 96 -6.82 3.35 6.26
C LEU A 96 -8.06 3.66 5.41
N LEU A 97 -7.92 3.73 4.08
CA LEU A 97 -9.04 3.94 3.16
C LEU A 97 -10.06 2.81 3.24
N THR A 98 -9.59 1.55 3.18
CA THR A 98 -10.45 0.37 3.31
C THR A 98 -11.20 0.41 4.64
N ALA A 99 -10.51 0.68 5.76
CA ALA A 99 -11.12 0.68 7.08
C ALA A 99 -12.14 1.82 7.26
N ILE A 100 -11.92 3.00 6.65
CA ILE A 100 -12.92 4.09 6.62
C ILE A 100 -14.17 3.62 5.87
N ILE A 101 -14.02 3.02 4.68
CA ILE A 101 -15.15 2.56 3.87
C ILE A 101 -15.95 1.47 4.59
N TYR A 102 -15.25 0.51 5.19
CA TYR A 102 -15.89 -0.56 5.96
C TYR A 102 -16.56 -0.03 7.23
N GLY A 103 -15.97 0.96 7.89
CA GLY A 103 -16.56 1.65 9.04
C GLY A 103 -17.85 2.39 8.68
N ILE A 104 -17.86 3.13 7.56
CA ILE A 104 -19.06 3.80 7.05
C ILE A 104 -20.15 2.77 6.68
N ALA A 105 -19.78 1.69 6.00
CA ALA A 105 -20.73 0.63 5.65
C ALA A 105 -21.36 -0.01 6.91
N HIS A 106 -20.56 -0.25 7.95
CA HIS A 106 -21.06 -0.75 9.23
C HIS A 106 -22.04 0.22 9.91
N LEU A 107 -21.76 1.52 9.88
CA LEU A 107 -22.68 2.55 10.41
C LEU A 107 -24.01 2.60 9.65
N LEU A 108 -24.00 2.26 8.37
CA LEU A 108 -25.19 2.14 7.53
C LEU A 108 -25.91 0.78 7.68
N GLY A 109 -25.44 -0.10 8.57
CA GLY A 109 -26.02 -1.42 8.80
C GLY A 109 -25.66 -2.47 7.74
N LEU A 110 -24.71 -2.19 6.85
CA LEU A 110 -24.25 -3.14 5.83
C LEU A 110 -23.17 -4.04 6.40
N GLN A 111 -23.43 -5.34 6.47
CA GLN A 111 -22.41 -6.34 6.82
C GLN A 111 -21.61 -6.73 5.58
N ILE A 112 -20.37 -6.24 5.50
CA ILE A 112 -19.42 -6.65 4.46
C ILE A 112 -18.71 -7.92 4.96
N VAL A 113 -19.10 -9.06 4.39
CA VAL A 113 -18.43 -10.35 4.60
C VAL A 113 -17.48 -10.61 3.43
N ALA A 114 -16.37 -11.30 3.68
CA ALA A 114 -15.42 -11.67 2.63
C ALA A 114 -16.11 -12.49 1.53
N ASP A 115 -15.64 -12.29 0.28
CA ASP A 115 -16.12 -12.98 -0.92
C ASP A 115 -17.60 -12.75 -1.27
N THR A 116 -18.19 -11.66 -0.76
CA THR A 116 -19.54 -11.22 -1.10
C THR A 116 -19.53 -10.12 -2.17
N PRO A 117 -20.61 -9.95 -2.95
CA PRO A 117 -20.73 -8.80 -3.86
C PRO A 117 -20.49 -7.45 -3.19
N ALA A 118 -20.86 -7.32 -1.91
CA ALA A 118 -20.62 -6.13 -1.10
C ALA A 118 -19.12 -5.88 -0.85
N SER A 119 -18.30 -6.92 -0.63
CA SER A 119 -16.86 -6.74 -0.47
C SER A 119 -16.17 -6.30 -1.77
N PHE A 120 -16.61 -6.84 -2.92
CA PHE A 120 -16.08 -6.40 -4.22
C PHE A 120 -16.49 -4.96 -4.56
N ALA A 121 -17.72 -4.57 -4.22
CA ALA A 121 -18.16 -3.19 -4.37
C ALA A 121 -17.33 -2.24 -3.49
N ALA A 122 -17.06 -2.62 -2.23
CA ALA A 122 -16.21 -1.86 -1.32
C ALA A 122 -14.76 -1.77 -1.81
N GLN A 123 -14.17 -2.86 -2.31
CA GLN A 123 -12.83 -2.86 -2.91
C GLN A 123 -12.75 -1.94 -4.13
N THR A 124 -13.75 -2.03 -5.03
CA THR A 124 -13.83 -1.17 -6.22
C THR A 124 -13.95 0.30 -5.83
N LEU A 125 -14.78 0.62 -4.84
CA LEU A 125 -14.91 1.97 -4.30
C LEU A 125 -13.59 2.46 -3.70
N THR A 126 -12.90 1.60 -2.95
CA THR A 126 -11.57 1.90 -2.37
C THR A 126 -10.56 2.21 -3.46
N ALA A 127 -10.50 1.39 -4.51
CA ALA A 127 -9.62 1.61 -5.65
C ALA A 127 -9.93 2.94 -6.38
N CYS A 128 -11.21 3.26 -6.59
CA CYS A 128 -11.63 4.53 -7.19
C CYS A 128 -11.24 5.75 -6.34
N ILE A 129 -11.42 5.68 -5.02
CA ILE A 129 -11.01 6.74 -4.09
C ILE A 129 -9.48 6.88 -4.09
N ALA A 130 -8.74 5.78 -4.01
CA ALA A 130 -7.28 5.78 -4.06
C ALA A 130 -6.75 6.40 -5.37
N LEU A 131 -7.34 6.07 -6.52
CA LEU A 131 -6.98 6.69 -7.81
C LEU A 131 -7.34 8.18 -7.86
N SER A 132 -8.46 8.58 -7.25
CA SER A 132 -8.86 10.00 -7.17
C SER A 132 -7.89 10.80 -6.31
N ILE A 133 -7.48 10.24 -5.16
CA ILE A 133 -6.45 10.81 -4.29
C ILE A 133 -5.13 10.89 -5.05
N ALA A 134 -4.71 9.82 -5.73
CA ALA A 134 -3.50 9.83 -6.55
C ALA A 134 -3.57 10.95 -7.62
N ARG A 135 -4.68 11.08 -8.34
CA ARG A 135 -4.85 12.15 -9.32
C ARG A 135 -4.78 13.55 -8.68
N PHE A 136 -5.36 13.71 -7.49
CA PHE A 136 -5.29 14.96 -6.73
C PHE A 136 -3.84 15.28 -6.35
N LEU A 137 -3.11 14.35 -5.72
CA LEU A 137 -1.69 14.52 -5.39
C LEU A 137 -0.86 14.87 -6.63
N HIS A 138 -1.09 14.20 -7.76
CA HIS A 138 -0.38 14.50 -9.01
C HIS A 138 -0.66 15.93 -9.50
N THR A 139 -1.93 16.36 -9.46
CA THR A 139 -2.34 17.68 -9.97
C THR A 139 -1.78 18.82 -9.12
N PHE A 140 -1.83 18.67 -7.79
CA PHE A 140 -1.26 19.64 -6.85
C PHE A 140 0.25 19.49 -6.67
N ARG A 141 0.87 18.52 -7.38
CA ARG A 141 2.26 18.13 -7.21
C ARG A 141 2.60 17.90 -5.72
N LEU A 142 1.70 17.31 -4.95
CA LEU A 142 1.95 17.01 -3.53
C LEU A 142 2.57 15.61 -3.45
N GLY A 143 3.81 15.55 -2.95
CA GLY A 143 4.53 14.29 -2.81
C GLY A 143 6.02 14.52 -2.60
N TYR A 144 6.70 13.49 -2.10
CA TYR A 144 8.08 13.55 -1.65
C TYR A 144 9.06 13.35 -2.81
N THR A 145 10.08 14.20 -2.93
CA THR A 145 11.10 14.11 -4.01
C THR A 145 12.39 13.41 -3.62
N PHE A 146 12.59 13.11 -2.33
CA PHE A 146 13.89 12.61 -1.82
C PHE A 146 14.24 11.17 -2.30
N VAL A 147 13.35 10.49 -3.02
CA VAL A 147 13.60 9.12 -3.50
C VAL A 147 14.41 9.18 -4.81
N PRO A 148 15.66 8.69 -4.82
CA PRO A 148 16.49 8.70 -6.02
C PRO A 148 15.93 7.74 -7.08
N TYR A 149 15.65 8.29 -8.26
CA TYR A 149 15.26 7.51 -9.44
C TYR A 149 16.52 7.13 -10.24
N ARG A 150 16.67 5.86 -10.60
CA ARG A 150 17.70 5.27 -11.49
C ARG A 150 19.17 5.21 -11.03
N ALA A 151 19.61 5.98 -10.05
CA ALA A 151 20.94 5.78 -9.49
C ALA A 151 20.93 4.57 -8.53
N ARG A 152 21.91 3.66 -8.63
CA ARG A 152 22.34 2.85 -7.48
C ARG A 152 22.95 3.81 -6.46
N ALA A 153 22.12 4.62 -5.83
CA ALA A 153 22.52 5.46 -4.72
C ALA A 153 22.86 4.49 -3.60
N ASN A 154 24.16 4.34 -3.33
CA ASN A 154 24.63 3.57 -2.20
C ASN A 154 24.31 4.41 -0.96
N GLU A 155 23.09 4.27 -0.45
CA GLU A 155 22.63 4.94 0.77
C GLU A 155 23.60 4.59 1.89
N ARG A 156 24.46 5.53 2.29
CA ARG A 156 25.15 5.39 3.58
C ARG A 156 24.05 5.39 4.64
N LEU A 157 24.08 4.41 5.54
CA LEU A 157 23.17 4.32 6.69
C LEU A 157 23.46 5.48 7.66
N THR A 158 23.01 6.68 7.32
CA THR A 158 23.02 7.84 8.19
C THR A 158 21.92 7.71 9.25
N LYS A 159 22.13 8.30 10.43
CA LYS A 159 21.18 8.30 11.56
C LYS A 159 19.71 8.60 11.16
N PRO A 160 19.40 9.59 10.29
CA PRO A 160 18.02 9.81 9.82
C PRO A 160 17.45 8.63 9.01
N ASN A 161 18.26 8.01 8.13
CA ASN A 161 17.84 6.84 7.36
C ASN A 161 17.56 5.63 8.25
N LEU A 162 18.36 5.43 9.31
CA LEU A 162 18.13 4.35 10.27
C LEU A 162 16.81 4.52 11.04
N ARG A 163 16.47 5.74 11.46
CA ARG A 163 15.18 6.00 12.12
C ARG A 163 14.01 5.69 11.19
N LEU A 164 14.11 6.12 9.93
CA LEU A 164 13.06 5.89 8.95
C LEU A 164 12.92 4.39 8.61
N LEU A 165 14.03 3.64 8.61
CA LEU A 165 14.04 2.17 8.51
C LEU A 165 13.29 1.52 9.68
N LEU A 166 13.59 1.91 10.92
CA LEU A 166 12.92 1.37 12.11
C LEU A 166 11.41 1.64 12.10
N VAL A 167 10.99 2.86 11.72
CA VAL A 167 9.57 3.21 11.59
C VAL A 167 8.91 2.40 10.46
N THR A 168 9.62 2.10 9.38
CA THR A 168 9.12 1.26 8.29
C THR A 168 8.92 -0.19 8.75
N ILE A 169 9.86 -0.76 9.50
CA ILE A 169 9.71 -2.09 10.10
C ILE A 169 8.52 -2.13 11.06
N ALA A 170 8.37 -1.11 11.92
CA ALA A 170 7.22 -0.99 12.81
C ALA A 170 5.90 -0.90 12.03
N GLY A 171 5.87 -0.12 10.95
CA GLY A 171 4.71 -0.03 10.06
C GLY A 171 4.36 -1.37 9.41
N TYR A 172 5.35 -2.15 8.99
CA TYR A 172 5.15 -3.51 8.48
C TYR A 172 4.57 -4.46 9.54
N ALA A 173 5.06 -4.39 10.79
CA ALA A 173 4.49 -5.15 11.89
C ALA A 173 3.01 -4.79 12.14
N VAL A 174 2.64 -3.52 11.99
CA VAL A 174 1.24 -3.08 12.09
C VAL A 174 0.39 -3.56 10.91
N ILE A 175 0.90 -3.53 9.68
CA ILE A 175 0.21 -4.08 8.49
C ILE A 175 -0.11 -5.57 8.68
N THR A 176 0.87 -6.35 9.14
CA THR A 176 0.70 -7.79 9.33
C THR A 176 -0.24 -8.11 10.49
N SER A 177 -0.16 -7.33 11.58
CA SER A 177 -1.06 -7.48 12.74
C SER A 177 -2.50 -7.05 12.43
N PHE A 178 -2.71 -6.14 11.47
CA PHE A 178 -4.03 -5.66 11.08
C PHE A 178 -4.97 -6.81 10.70
N ASN A 179 -4.52 -7.73 9.83
CA ASN A 179 -5.37 -8.84 9.40
C ASN A 179 -5.75 -9.74 10.57
N PHE A 180 -4.78 -10.07 11.43
CA PHE A 180 -5.01 -10.93 12.59
C PHE A 180 -6.02 -10.30 13.56
N LEU A 181 -5.86 -9.02 13.89
CA LEU A 181 -6.73 -8.34 14.84
C LEU A 181 -8.10 -7.95 14.25
N TYR A 182 -8.18 -7.67 12.95
CA TYR A 182 -9.41 -7.24 12.28
C TYR A 182 -10.34 -8.42 11.91
N PHE A 183 -9.76 -9.56 11.50
CA PHE A 183 -10.55 -10.74 11.09
C PHE A 183 -10.73 -11.77 12.21
N LEU A 184 -9.78 -11.93 13.15
CA LEU A 184 -9.94 -12.88 14.27
C LEU A 184 -10.44 -12.22 15.57
N GLY A 185 -10.35 -10.89 15.70
CA GLY A 185 -10.75 -10.17 16.92
C GLY A 185 -12.02 -9.32 16.75
N ASP A 186 -12.78 -9.16 17.83
CA ASP A 186 -13.90 -8.19 17.90
C ASP A 186 -13.45 -6.71 17.99
N TYR A 187 -12.13 -6.46 17.87
CA TYR A 187 -11.51 -5.16 18.09
C TYR A 187 -11.40 -4.30 16.81
N LYS A 188 -12.35 -4.43 15.88
CA LYS A 188 -12.31 -3.83 14.53
C LYS A 188 -11.97 -2.33 14.53
N GLN A 189 -12.44 -1.58 15.54
CA GLN A 189 -12.17 -0.15 15.69
C GLN A 189 -10.84 0.16 16.40
N ALA A 190 -10.41 -0.68 17.36
CA ALA A 190 -9.16 -0.45 18.10
C ALA A 190 -7.92 -0.62 17.21
N VAL A 191 -8.04 -1.43 16.15
CA VAL A 191 -6.97 -1.67 15.16
C VAL A 191 -6.68 -0.44 14.28
N LEU A 192 -7.60 0.52 14.19
CA LEU A 192 -7.37 1.77 13.45
C LEU A 192 -6.34 2.67 14.12
N ILE A 193 -6.28 2.66 15.45
CA ILE A 193 -5.37 3.50 16.23
C ILE A 193 -3.90 3.22 15.87
N PRO A 194 -3.38 1.97 15.92
CA PRO A 194 -1.99 1.70 15.55
C PRO A 194 -1.69 1.98 14.08
N VAL A 195 -2.67 1.81 13.16
CA VAL A 195 -2.50 2.17 11.74
C VAL A 195 -2.31 3.67 11.58
N ILE A 196 -3.18 4.49 12.19
CA ILE A 196 -3.10 5.95 12.13
C ILE A 196 -1.80 6.44 12.75
N VAL A 197 -1.43 5.92 13.92
CA VAL A 197 -0.17 6.30 14.60
C VAL A 197 1.04 5.93 13.74
N SER A 198 1.08 4.73 13.17
CA SER A 198 2.19 4.30 12.30
C SER A 198 2.29 5.15 11.04
N LEU A 199 1.15 5.47 10.42
CA LEU A 199 1.09 6.33 9.25
C LEU A 199 1.56 7.74 9.60
N ALA A 200 1.12 8.31 10.72
CA ALA A 200 1.53 9.65 11.17
C ALA A 200 3.03 9.71 11.47
N LEU A 201 3.59 8.70 12.14
CA LEU A 201 5.02 8.59 12.40
C LEU A 201 5.83 8.46 11.11
N LEU A 202 5.33 7.71 10.12
CA LEU A 202 5.95 7.62 8.81
C LEU A 202 5.89 8.96 8.08
N GLN A 203 4.74 9.63 8.00
CA GLN A 203 4.65 10.95 7.36
C GLN A 203 5.59 11.97 8.03
N TYR A 204 5.64 11.98 9.37
CA TYR A 204 6.56 12.84 10.09
C TYR A 204 8.03 12.52 9.77
N GLY A 205 8.38 11.24 9.71
CA GLY A 205 9.72 10.79 9.33
C GLY A 205 10.10 11.21 7.90
N LEU A 206 9.16 11.08 6.97
CA LEU A 206 9.30 11.49 5.57
C LEU A 206 9.49 12.99 5.43
N PHE A 207 8.64 13.79 6.08
CA PHE A 207 8.73 15.25 6.06
C PHE A 207 10.04 15.75 6.67
N LYS A 208 10.48 15.12 7.76
CA LYS A 208 11.77 15.45 8.39
C LYS A 208 12.96 15.10 7.49
N LYS A 209 12.89 13.99 6.76
CA LYS A 209 13.92 13.62 5.78
C LYS A 209 13.97 14.60 4.62
N GLU A 210 12.81 14.96 4.06
CA GLU A 210 12.70 15.95 2.99
C GLU A 210 13.26 17.31 3.41
N SER A 211 12.94 17.77 4.62
CA SER A 211 13.48 19.02 5.17
C SER A 211 15.01 18.97 5.38
N ALA A 212 15.56 17.81 5.71
CA ALA A 212 17.00 17.64 5.90
C ALA A 212 17.76 17.62 4.57
N ASP A 213 17.16 17.01 3.54
CA ASP A 213 17.74 16.94 2.20
C ASP A 213 17.57 18.27 1.43
N SER A 214 16.58 19.11 1.76
CA SER A 214 16.39 20.44 1.13
C SER A 214 17.33 21.55 1.65
N VAL A 215 18.07 21.29 2.73
CA VAL A 215 19.01 22.25 3.35
C VAL A 215 20.44 22.07 2.84
N LEU A 216 20.68 21.05 2.00
CA LEU A 216 21.94 20.78 1.29
C LEU A 216 21.84 21.23 -0.17
#